data_AF-A0A7C5R429-F1
#
_entry.id   AF-A0A7C5R429-F1
#
_cell.length_a   1.000
_cell.length_b   1.000
_cell.length_c   1.000
_cell.angle_alpha   90.00
_cell.angle_beta   90.00
_cell.angle_gamma   90.00
#
_symmetry.space_group_name_H-M   'P 1'
#
loop_
_entity.id
_entity.type
_entity.pdbx_description
1 polymer ?
#
loop_
_entity_poly.entity_id
_entity_poly.type
_entity_poly.pdbx_seq_one_letter_code
_entity_poly.pdbx_strand_id
1 'polypeptide(L)'
;MFKKMISACVGVTALLGVSCTDAHVSDTPDLSGAAATFESLKSNDIGLRVFLQDIPKGGDLHNHLFGAVYGESWIRWAEEDGMCLDKDALAIRFPSAQGCGNLTTVKQALGNNQVLRNELIDKFSLRDFVPYAGWSGHDQFFATFGVMAALPSRFGDMVAETANLAGEQHVSYLELMHTMELFETILPMVAALPMSGDAATDYKTLMDSEFGLELPNMVARARRDIDTAMARKDELLGCGTDTPKPGCDVVVRFLNQPVRTLPSSAVFAHMIFGWHLMAEDERFVGTTLVAPEDDFTALKYYGEHMRQIDYLYNTLGPRNVSLHAGELWLGLVHPKELRFHINDAVKIGHAKR
;
A
#
# COMPACT_ATOMS: atom_id res chain seq x y z
N MET A 1 4.15 -28.49 54.03
CA MET A 1 3.77 -28.93 55.39
C MET A 1 2.55 -29.83 55.27
N PHE A 2 2.67 -31.08 55.75
CA PHE A 2 1.65 -32.11 56.02
C PHE A 2 0.76 -32.60 54.85
N LYS A 3 1.02 -33.78 54.27
CA LYS A 3 0.81 -35.16 54.75
C LYS A 3 -0.66 -35.54 55.01
N LYS A 4 -1.15 -36.54 54.27
CA LYS A 4 -1.89 -37.69 54.82
C LYS A 4 -1.42 -38.99 54.14
N MET A 5 -0.88 -39.89 54.96
CA MET A 5 -0.63 -41.31 54.71
C MET A 5 -1.81 -42.12 55.27
N ILE A 6 -2.20 -43.23 54.63
CA ILE A 6 -2.55 -44.57 55.21
C ILE A 6 -2.33 -45.59 54.06
N SER A 7 -1.29 -46.44 54.05
CA SER A 7 -1.19 -47.85 54.53
C SER A 7 -2.29 -48.78 53.97
N ALA A 8 -2.09 -50.01 53.51
CA ALA A 8 -0.97 -50.89 53.18
C ALA A 8 -1.60 -52.07 52.40
N CYS A 9 -0.87 -52.73 51.51
CA CYS A 9 -1.02 -54.19 51.36
C CYS A 9 0.22 -54.78 50.70
N VAL A 10 0.81 -55.72 51.41
CA VAL A 10 1.97 -56.53 51.03
C VAL A 10 1.55 -57.51 49.95
N GLY A 11 2.27 -57.53 48.84
CA GLY A 11 2.14 -58.52 47.78
C GLY A 11 3.47 -58.63 47.03
N VAL A 12 4.28 -59.61 47.42
CA VAL A 12 5.51 -59.97 46.70
C VAL A 12 5.08 -60.64 45.40
N THR A 13 5.26 -59.94 44.27
CA THR A 13 5.12 -60.52 42.94
C THR A 13 6.27 -60.03 42.08
N ALA A 14 7.02 -60.99 41.51
CA ALA A 14 8.19 -60.75 40.69
C ALA A 14 7.88 -59.82 39.51
N LEU A 15 8.49 -58.63 39.48
CA LEU A 15 8.48 -57.74 38.32
C LEU A 15 9.56 -58.18 37.35
N LEU A 16 9.13 -58.83 36.26
CA LEU A 16 9.84 -58.84 34.99
C LEU A 16 10.04 -57.38 34.55
N GLY A 17 11.29 -56.98 34.31
CA GLY A 17 11.64 -55.67 33.80
C GLY A 17 11.04 -55.47 32.41
N VAL A 18 9.90 -54.81 32.34
CA VAL A 18 9.42 -54.16 31.11
C VAL A 18 10.18 -52.84 31.04
N SER A 19 11.24 -52.80 30.24
CA SER A 19 11.80 -51.54 29.77
C SER A 19 10.71 -50.82 28.97
N CYS A 20 10.04 -49.85 29.59
CA CYS A 20 9.36 -48.81 28.84
C CYS A 20 10.45 -48.04 28.08
N THR A 21 10.69 -48.43 26.84
CA THR A 21 11.30 -47.51 25.88
C THR A 21 10.33 -46.36 25.74
N ASP A 22 10.65 -45.21 26.34
CA ASP A 22 10.03 -43.94 25.97
C ASP A 22 10.21 -43.80 24.46
N ALA A 23 9.12 -44.03 23.73
CA ALA A 23 9.06 -43.66 22.34
C ALA A 23 9.14 -42.14 22.32
N HIS A 24 10.34 -41.61 22.05
CA HIS A 24 10.49 -40.26 21.54
C HIS A 24 9.69 -40.19 20.24
N VAL A 25 8.42 -39.83 20.35
CA VAL A 25 7.67 -39.29 19.23
C VAL A 25 8.42 -38.03 18.85
N SER A 26 9.18 -38.07 17.77
CA SER A 26 9.76 -36.85 17.22
C SER A 26 8.58 -35.99 16.77
N ASP A 27 8.27 -34.95 17.53
CA ASP A 27 7.29 -33.91 17.18
C ASP A 27 7.70 -33.08 15.95
N THR A 28 8.65 -33.57 15.13
CA THR A 28 8.90 -32.99 13.81
C THR A 28 7.72 -33.35 12.92
N PRO A 29 6.88 -32.38 12.52
CA PRO A 29 5.79 -32.66 11.59
C PRO A 29 6.36 -33.32 10.34
N ASP A 30 5.68 -34.34 9.84
CA ASP A 30 6.01 -34.95 8.54
C ASP A 30 5.65 -33.93 7.45
N LEU A 31 6.64 -33.10 7.10
CA LEU A 31 6.47 -32.12 6.06
C LEU A 31 6.45 -32.84 4.72
N SER A 32 5.46 -32.54 3.90
CA SER A 32 5.35 -33.04 2.53
C SER A 32 5.07 -31.89 1.56
N GLY A 33 5.25 -32.16 0.26
CA GLY A 33 5.02 -31.18 -0.80
C GLY A 33 5.83 -29.89 -0.63
N ALA A 34 5.18 -28.74 -0.83
CA ALA A 34 5.83 -27.43 -0.79
C ALA A 34 6.55 -27.14 0.54
N ALA A 35 6.00 -27.59 1.67
CA ALA A 35 6.62 -27.36 2.99
C ALA A 35 7.93 -28.14 3.15
N ALA A 36 7.99 -29.38 2.68
CA ALA A 36 9.23 -30.18 2.68
C ALA A 36 10.29 -29.58 1.75
N THR A 37 9.87 -29.15 0.56
CA THR A 37 10.75 -28.51 -0.42
C THR A 37 11.33 -27.22 0.16
N PHE A 38 10.49 -26.36 0.76
CA PHE A 38 10.93 -25.14 1.43
C PHE A 38 11.97 -25.43 2.51
N GLU A 39 11.70 -26.37 3.42
CA GLU A 39 12.65 -26.73 4.49
C GLU A 39 13.98 -27.27 3.95
N SER A 40 13.96 -28.01 2.85
CA SER A 40 15.18 -28.52 2.21
C SER A 40 16.00 -27.42 1.53
N LEU A 41 15.35 -26.34 1.08
CA LEU A 41 15.96 -25.25 0.33
C LEU A 41 16.26 -24.00 1.15
N LYS A 42 15.72 -23.86 2.38
CA LYS A 42 15.81 -22.62 3.17
C LYS A 42 17.25 -22.12 3.44
N SER A 43 18.25 -22.99 3.36
CA SER A 43 19.68 -22.66 3.49
C SER A 43 20.44 -22.63 2.16
N ASN A 44 19.75 -22.79 1.04
CA ASN A 44 20.28 -22.71 -0.31
C ASN A 44 19.61 -21.54 -1.03
N ASP A 45 20.19 -20.35 -0.94
CA ASP A 45 19.58 -19.10 -1.42
C ASP A 45 19.14 -19.16 -2.89
N ILE A 46 19.93 -19.79 -3.77
CA ILE A 46 19.61 -19.93 -5.20
C ILE A 46 18.41 -20.86 -5.37
N GLY A 47 18.44 -22.03 -4.75
CA GLY A 47 17.35 -23.00 -4.83
C GLY A 47 16.06 -22.44 -4.21
N LEU A 48 16.17 -21.77 -3.06
CA LEU A 48 15.06 -21.10 -2.40
C LEU A 48 14.46 -20.02 -3.30
N ARG A 49 15.29 -19.20 -3.96
CA ARG A 49 14.80 -18.17 -4.88
C ARG A 49 13.98 -18.76 -6.02
N VAL A 50 14.48 -19.79 -6.70
CA VAL A 50 13.75 -20.44 -7.80
C VAL A 50 12.42 -21.01 -7.29
N PHE A 51 12.46 -21.75 -6.18
CA PHE A 51 11.27 -22.31 -5.56
C PHE A 51 10.24 -21.22 -5.21
N LEU A 52 10.64 -20.14 -4.53
CA LEU A 52 9.74 -19.05 -4.16
C LEU A 52 9.22 -18.27 -5.37
N GLN A 53 9.99 -18.18 -6.46
CA GLN A 53 9.49 -17.58 -7.70
C GLN A 53 8.36 -18.42 -8.29
N ASP A 54 8.50 -19.74 -8.31
CA ASP A 54 7.55 -20.65 -8.96
C ASP A 54 6.25 -20.92 -8.16
N ILE A 55 6.24 -20.75 -6.83
CA ILE A 55 5.03 -21.04 -6.04
C ILE A 55 3.87 -20.08 -6.39
N PRO A 56 2.61 -20.57 -6.43
CA PRO A 56 1.45 -19.70 -6.47
C PRO A 56 1.33 -18.93 -5.15
N LYS A 57 1.36 -17.60 -5.22
CA LYS A 57 1.38 -16.71 -4.03
C LYS A 57 0.00 -16.26 -3.59
N GLY A 58 -1.03 -16.55 -4.37
CA GLY A 58 -2.39 -16.09 -4.08
C GLY A 58 -2.53 -14.59 -4.35
N GLY A 59 -2.96 -13.83 -3.34
CA GLY A 59 -3.23 -12.40 -3.48
C GLY A 59 -2.21 -11.51 -2.79
N ASP A 60 -1.84 -10.41 -3.45
CA ASP A 60 -1.16 -9.28 -2.82
C ASP A 60 -2.21 -8.24 -2.39
N LEU A 61 -2.38 -8.10 -1.08
CA LEU A 61 -3.42 -7.28 -0.45
C LEU A 61 -2.88 -5.93 0.06
N HIS A 62 -1.62 -5.61 -0.21
CA HIS A 62 -0.99 -4.39 0.30
C HIS A 62 0.05 -3.87 -0.69
N ASN A 63 -0.42 -3.18 -1.73
CA ASN A 63 0.45 -2.70 -2.79
C ASN A 63 0.08 -1.28 -3.20
N HIS A 64 1.01 -0.34 -3.04
CA HIS A 64 0.85 1.04 -3.50
C HIS A 64 1.16 1.11 -4.98
N LEU A 65 0.17 1.38 -5.82
CA LEU A 65 0.35 1.36 -7.28
C LEU A 65 1.49 2.29 -7.74
N PHE A 66 1.60 3.47 -7.14
CA PHE A 66 2.63 4.45 -7.49
C PHE A 66 4.05 3.95 -7.18
N GLY A 67 4.22 3.10 -6.16
CA GLY A 67 5.50 2.50 -5.77
C GLY A 67 5.76 1.11 -6.39
N ALA A 68 4.77 0.51 -7.05
CA ALA A 68 4.87 -0.79 -7.69
C ALA A 68 5.55 -0.75 -9.07
N VAL A 69 5.57 0.44 -9.68
CA VAL A 69 6.11 0.69 -11.01
C VAL A 69 7.60 1.00 -10.93
N TYR A 70 8.40 0.40 -11.82
CA TYR A 70 9.84 0.62 -11.86
C TYR A 70 10.20 2.07 -12.17
N GLY A 71 11.25 2.60 -11.52
CA GLY A 71 11.77 3.96 -11.76
C GLY A 71 12.07 4.23 -13.24
N GLU A 72 12.55 3.20 -13.96
CA GLU A 72 12.81 3.21 -15.39
C GLU A 72 11.55 3.53 -16.22
N SER A 73 10.39 3.02 -15.80
CA SER A 73 9.11 3.24 -16.48
C SER A 73 8.62 4.67 -16.32
N TRP A 74 8.81 5.26 -15.12
CA TRP A 74 8.56 6.69 -14.89
C TRP A 74 9.40 7.57 -15.81
N ILE A 75 10.69 7.26 -15.95
CA ILE A 75 11.59 7.99 -16.85
C ILE A 75 11.13 7.82 -18.30
N ARG A 76 10.83 6.60 -18.74
CA ARG A 76 10.38 6.32 -20.11
C ARG A 76 9.12 7.10 -20.45
N TRP A 77 8.09 7.05 -19.61
CA TRP A 77 6.85 7.81 -19.84
C TRP A 77 7.12 9.30 -19.87
N ALA A 78 7.99 9.81 -19.00
CA ALA A 78 8.36 11.22 -19.00
C ALA A 78 9.10 11.66 -20.27
N GLU A 79 9.93 10.77 -20.87
CA GLU A 79 10.56 10.99 -22.19
C GLU A 79 9.52 11.00 -23.33
N GLU A 80 8.55 10.09 -23.29
CA GLU A 80 7.47 9.96 -24.28
C GLU A 80 6.48 11.14 -24.23
N ASP A 81 6.12 11.56 -23.03
CA ASP A 81 5.07 12.56 -22.76
C ASP A 81 5.60 14.00 -22.79
N GLY A 82 6.90 14.19 -23.06
CA GLY A 82 7.52 15.52 -23.12
C GLY A 82 7.56 16.23 -21.76
N MET A 83 7.61 15.47 -20.67
CA MET A 83 7.71 16.00 -19.31
C MET A 83 9.04 16.74 -19.10
N CYS A 84 9.10 17.58 -18.09
CA CYS A 84 10.26 18.41 -17.77
C CYS A 84 11.12 17.79 -16.69
N LEU A 85 12.43 18.00 -16.77
CA LEU A 85 13.39 17.57 -15.74
C LEU A 85 13.92 18.77 -14.97
N ASP A 86 13.63 18.80 -13.67
CA ASP A 86 14.38 19.59 -12.70
C ASP A 86 15.62 18.79 -12.29
N LYS A 87 16.79 19.19 -12.82
CA LYS A 87 18.05 18.47 -12.59
C LYS A 87 18.59 18.68 -11.18
N ASP A 88 18.29 19.81 -10.56
CA ASP A 88 18.79 20.12 -9.22
C ASP A 88 18.01 19.32 -8.17
N ALA A 89 16.70 19.18 -8.37
CA ALA A 89 15.85 18.35 -7.51
C ALA A 89 15.85 16.85 -7.90
N LEU A 90 16.43 16.50 -9.05
CA LEU A 90 16.31 15.18 -9.70
C LEU A 90 14.85 14.74 -9.82
N ALA A 91 14.03 15.60 -10.40
CA ALA A 91 12.58 15.45 -10.34
C ALA A 91 11.88 15.68 -11.68
N ILE A 92 10.89 14.83 -11.96
CA ILE A 92 10.01 14.98 -13.12
C ILE A 92 8.92 16.00 -12.77
N ARG A 93 8.64 16.91 -13.70
CA ARG A 93 7.66 17.99 -13.56
C ARG A 93 6.75 18.07 -14.77
N PHE A 94 5.48 18.44 -14.52
CA PHE A 94 4.53 18.74 -15.58
C PHE A 94 4.99 19.96 -16.38
N PRO A 95 4.87 19.95 -17.72
CA PRO A 95 5.08 21.14 -18.51
C PRO A 95 4.02 22.19 -18.20
N SER A 96 4.42 23.47 -18.26
CA SER A 96 3.49 24.59 -18.23
C SER A 96 2.87 24.84 -19.60
N ALA A 97 1.97 25.82 -19.71
CA ALA A 97 1.46 26.27 -21.01
C ALA A 97 2.58 26.76 -21.97
N GLN A 98 3.73 27.16 -21.44
CA GLN A 98 4.92 27.55 -22.20
C GLN A 98 5.93 26.39 -22.35
N GLY A 99 5.50 25.15 -22.11
CA GLY A 99 6.39 23.98 -22.07
C GLY A 99 7.25 23.95 -20.80
N CYS A 100 8.51 23.56 -20.93
CA CYS A 100 9.41 23.41 -19.78
C CYS A 100 10.05 24.71 -19.26
N GLY A 101 9.80 25.86 -19.92
CA GLY A 101 10.39 27.13 -19.50
C GLY A 101 11.91 27.05 -19.43
N ASN A 102 12.47 27.25 -18.23
CA ASN A 102 13.92 27.16 -17.98
C ASN A 102 14.42 25.72 -17.75
N LEU A 103 13.52 24.74 -17.58
CA LEU A 103 13.86 23.33 -17.50
C LEU A 103 14.04 22.74 -18.90
N THR A 104 14.77 21.64 -18.98
CA THR A 104 14.86 20.83 -20.21
C THR A 104 13.85 19.71 -20.18
N THR A 105 13.38 19.24 -21.35
CA THR A 105 12.56 18.01 -21.37
C THR A 105 13.41 16.82 -20.90
N VAL A 106 12.77 15.82 -20.29
CA VAL A 106 13.46 14.60 -19.83
C VAL A 106 14.20 13.95 -21.00
N LYS A 107 13.56 13.83 -22.17
CA LYS A 107 14.16 13.27 -23.39
C LYS A 107 15.43 14.02 -23.83
N GLN A 108 15.42 15.35 -23.80
CA GLN A 108 16.61 16.14 -24.16
C GLN A 108 17.71 16.00 -23.11
N ALA A 109 17.35 16.00 -21.83
CA ALA A 109 18.31 15.89 -20.74
C ALA A 109 19.03 14.54 -20.70
N LEU A 110 18.32 13.45 -21.03
CA LEU A 110 18.81 12.09 -20.93
C LEU A 110 19.40 11.54 -22.24
N GLY A 111 19.34 12.26 -23.36
CA GLY A 111 19.79 11.85 -24.69
C GLY A 111 21.27 11.42 -24.76
N ASN A 112 21.56 10.23 -24.23
CA ASN A 112 22.86 9.59 -23.94
C ASN A 112 23.52 9.92 -22.60
N ASN A 113 22.81 10.51 -21.63
CA ASN A 113 23.35 10.75 -20.28
C ASN A 113 23.01 9.59 -19.32
N GLN A 114 23.78 8.51 -19.37
CA GLN A 114 23.58 7.35 -18.51
C GLN A 114 23.77 7.66 -17.02
N VAL A 115 24.69 8.57 -16.68
CA VAL A 115 24.96 8.96 -15.29
C VAL A 115 23.71 9.60 -14.69
N LEU A 116 23.14 10.60 -15.36
CA LEU A 116 21.92 11.25 -14.92
C LEU A 116 20.72 10.30 -14.88
N ARG A 117 20.65 9.34 -15.82
CA ARG A 117 19.61 8.29 -15.77
C ARG A 117 19.74 7.44 -14.51
N ASN A 118 20.96 7.04 -14.14
CA ASN A 118 21.19 6.28 -12.91
C ASN A 118 20.85 7.11 -11.67
N GLU A 119 21.27 8.37 -11.62
CA GLU A 119 20.94 9.29 -10.51
C GLU A 119 19.43 9.42 -10.31
N LEU A 120 18.65 9.49 -11.39
CA LEU A 120 17.18 9.51 -11.31
C LEU A 120 16.62 8.19 -10.78
N ILE A 121 17.10 7.04 -11.24
CA ILE A 121 16.60 5.74 -10.76
C ILE A 121 16.96 5.55 -9.27
N ASP A 122 18.15 5.95 -8.85
CA ASP A 122 18.58 5.89 -7.44
C ASP A 122 17.74 6.86 -6.59
N LYS A 123 17.35 8.01 -7.14
CA LYS A 123 16.42 8.94 -6.49
C LYS A 123 14.98 8.39 -6.41
N PHE A 124 14.57 7.61 -7.40
CA PHE A 124 13.23 7.00 -7.49
C PHE A 124 13.12 5.66 -6.77
N SER A 125 14.15 5.25 -6.04
CA SER A 125 14.17 3.95 -5.37
C SER A 125 15.08 3.96 -4.13
N LEU A 126 15.22 2.77 -3.54
CA LEU A 126 16.27 2.47 -2.56
C LEU A 126 17.45 1.71 -3.20
N ARG A 127 17.53 1.66 -4.54
CA ARG A 127 18.65 1.05 -5.25
C ARG A 127 19.93 1.76 -4.85
N ASP A 128 20.89 0.98 -4.33
CA ASP A 128 22.19 1.45 -3.83
C ASP A 128 22.14 2.52 -2.71
N PHE A 129 20.99 2.73 -2.08
CA PHE A 129 20.87 3.70 -1.00
C PHE A 129 21.57 3.20 0.28
N VAL A 130 22.48 4.02 0.80
CA VAL A 130 23.13 3.80 2.09
C VAL A 130 22.73 4.94 3.05
N PRO A 131 22.05 4.65 4.17
CA PRO A 131 21.72 5.66 5.16
C PRO A 131 22.95 6.41 5.68
N TYR A 132 22.78 7.71 5.94
CA TYR A 132 23.83 8.55 6.53
C TYR A 132 23.26 9.43 7.65
N ALA A 133 24.14 10.10 8.40
CA ALA A 133 23.72 10.92 9.52
C ALA A 133 22.76 12.03 9.06
N GLY A 134 21.52 11.99 9.57
CA GLY A 134 20.46 12.93 9.21
C GLY A 134 19.61 12.55 7.99
N TRP A 135 19.84 11.37 7.39
CA TRP A 135 19.02 10.88 6.28
C TRP A 135 18.95 9.34 6.29
N SER A 136 17.81 8.83 6.74
CA SER A 136 17.51 7.42 6.88
C SER A 136 16.90 6.81 5.61
N GLY A 137 16.74 5.49 5.60
CA GLY A 137 15.98 4.80 4.53
C GLY A 137 14.51 5.21 4.52
N HIS A 138 13.94 5.53 5.68
CA HIS A 138 12.59 6.09 5.80
C HIS A 138 12.50 7.46 5.10
N ASP A 139 13.47 8.35 5.34
CA ASP A 139 13.51 9.67 4.70
C ASP A 139 13.65 9.56 3.18
N GLN A 140 14.56 8.69 2.71
CA GLN A 140 14.73 8.41 1.29
C GLN A 140 13.44 7.87 0.66
N PHE A 141 12.81 6.87 1.29
CA PHE A 141 11.58 6.25 0.80
C PHE A 141 10.46 7.28 0.60
N PHE A 142 10.21 8.15 1.59
CA PHE A 142 9.13 9.13 1.46
C PHE A 142 9.49 10.30 0.56
N ALA A 143 10.77 10.69 0.45
CA ALA A 143 11.20 11.73 -0.46
C ALA A 143 11.04 11.36 -1.95
N THR A 144 11.08 10.08 -2.28
CA THR A 144 10.93 9.55 -3.64
C THR A 144 9.60 9.97 -4.29
N PHE A 145 8.48 9.92 -3.56
CA PHE A 145 7.16 10.17 -4.16
C PHE A 145 6.95 11.63 -4.60
N GLY A 146 7.64 12.60 -3.98
CA GLY A 146 7.55 14.01 -4.35
C GLY A 146 8.33 14.41 -5.62
N VAL A 147 9.18 13.52 -6.13
CA VAL A 147 10.02 13.80 -7.30
C VAL A 147 9.62 13.01 -8.55
N MET A 148 8.68 12.08 -8.41
CA MET A 148 8.13 11.29 -9.50
C MET A 148 6.80 11.88 -9.96
N ALA A 149 6.58 11.93 -11.28
CA ALA A 149 5.33 12.37 -11.87
C ALA A 149 5.11 11.70 -13.23
N ALA A 150 3.86 11.45 -13.56
CA ALA A 150 3.42 11.02 -14.89
C ALA A 150 2.10 11.71 -15.23
N LEU A 151 1.76 11.77 -16.51
CA LEU A 151 0.45 12.27 -16.93
C LEU A 151 -0.66 11.35 -16.40
N PRO A 152 -1.86 11.87 -16.06
CA PRO A 152 -2.99 11.06 -15.61
C PRO A 152 -3.36 9.92 -16.57
N SER A 153 -3.12 10.10 -17.88
CA SER A 153 -3.33 9.07 -18.90
C SER A 153 -2.47 7.80 -18.72
N ARG A 154 -1.40 7.86 -17.91
CA ARG A 154 -0.54 6.71 -17.60
C ARG A 154 -1.09 5.80 -16.50
N PHE A 155 -2.24 6.11 -15.91
CA PHE A 155 -2.83 5.26 -14.88
C PHE A 155 -3.01 3.80 -15.37
N GLY A 156 -3.55 3.58 -16.57
CA GLY A 156 -3.66 2.25 -17.15
C GLY A 156 -2.32 1.55 -17.40
N ASP A 157 -1.29 2.31 -17.80
CA ASP A 157 0.07 1.81 -17.97
C ASP A 157 0.67 1.32 -16.64
N MET A 158 0.43 2.04 -15.53
CA MET A 158 0.85 1.62 -14.18
C MET A 158 0.17 0.30 -13.77
N VAL A 159 -1.14 0.18 -14.02
CA VAL A 159 -1.89 -1.05 -13.73
C VAL A 159 -1.39 -2.21 -14.59
N ALA A 160 -1.10 -1.97 -15.87
CA ALA A 160 -0.56 -2.98 -16.79
C ALA A 160 0.78 -3.55 -16.31
N GLU A 161 1.72 -2.66 -15.96
CA GLU A 161 3.05 -3.07 -15.50
C GLU A 161 2.97 -3.87 -14.20
N THR A 162 2.18 -3.38 -13.24
CA THR A 162 2.01 -4.03 -11.93
C THR A 162 1.31 -5.39 -12.07
N ALA A 163 0.24 -5.48 -12.86
CA ALA A 163 -0.48 -6.73 -13.09
C ALA A 163 0.39 -7.75 -13.84
N ASN A 164 1.19 -7.31 -14.82
CA ASN A 164 2.07 -8.22 -15.52
C ASN A 164 3.17 -8.79 -14.63
N LEU A 165 3.80 -7.95 -13.80
CA LEU A 165 4.78 -8.39 -12.82
C LEU A 165 4.17 -9.40 -11.84
N ALA A 166 2.95 -9.14 -11.36
CA ALA A 166 2.21 -10.05 -10.50
C ALA A 166 1.98 -11.41 -11.17
N GLY A 167 1.55 -11.42 -12.44
CA GLY A 167 1.34 -12.63 -13.22
C GLY A 167 2.63 -13.43 -13.43
N GLU A 168 3.74 -12.75 -13.75
CA GLU A 168 5.08 -13.37 -13.85
C GLU A 168 5.57 -13.95 -12.52
N GLN A 169 5.05 -13.45 -11.40
CA GLN A 169 5.36 -13.92 -10.05
C GLN A 169 4.31 -14.89 -9.48
N HIS A 170 3.37 -15.38 -10.29
CA HIS A 170 2.29 -16.28 -9.85
C HIS A 170 1.43 -15.71 -8.71
N VAL A 171 1.23 -14.39 -8.71
CA VAL A 171 0.20 -13.70 -7.91
C VAL A 171 -1.04 -13.60 -8.77
N SER A 172 -2.18 -14.07 -8.27
CA SER A 172 -3.45 -14.14 -9.03
C SER A 172 -4.44 -13.03 -8.69
N TYR A 173 -4.19 -12.26 -7.62
CA TYR A 173 -5.08 -11.20 -7.15
C TYR A 173 -4.28 -10.02 -6.58
N LEU A 174 -4.70 -8.79 -6.90
CA LEU A 174 -4.08 -7.55 -6.43
C LEU A 174 -5.12 -6.62 -5.79
N GLU A 175 -4.79 -6.04 -4.64
CA GLU A 175 -5.45 -4.84 -4.09
C GLU A 175 -4.49 -3.65 -4.15
N LEU A 176 -4.69 -2.82 -5.18
CA LEU A 176 -3.85 -1.67 -5.47
C LEU A 176 -4.37 -0.41 -4.77
N MET A 177 -3.53 0.20 -3.95
CA MET A 177 -3.84 1.48 -3.31
C MET A 177 -3.61 2.61 -4.30
N HIS A 178 -4.62 3.46 -4.51
CA HIS A 178 -4.55 4.56 -5.45
C HIS A 178 -5.34 5.78 -4.95
N THR A 179 -4.75 6.96 -5.15
CA THR A 179 -5.33 8.24 -4.73
C THR A 179 -5.96 8.92 -5.95
N MET A 180 -7.30 8.97 -5.99
CA MET A 180 -8.05 9.67 -7.05
C MET A 180 -8.68 10.95 -6.51
N GLU A 181 -8.88 11.96 -7.35
CA GLU A 181 -9.62 13.19 -7.02
C GLU A 181 -9.06 13.99 -5.81
N LEU A 182 -7.81 13.78 -5.39
CA LEU A 182 -7.31 14.44 -4.16
C LEU A 182 -6.66 15.80 -4.44
N PHE A 183 -5.44 15.80 -4.99
CA PHE A 183 -4.57 16.98 -4.98
C PHE A 183 -5.13 18.15 -5.80
N GLU A 184 -5.63 17.88 -7.01
CA GLU A 184 -6.09 18.94 -7.92
C GLU A 184 -7.59 19.20 -7.89
N THR A 185 -8.34 18.43 -7.08
CA THR A 185 -9.79 18.58 -6.98
C THR A 185 -10.27 18.74 -5.53
N ILE A 186 -10.28 17.69 -4.70
CA ILE A 186 -10.80 17.80 -3.33
C ILE A 186 -10.01 18.81 -2.48
N LEU A 187 -8.68 18.75 -2.50
CA LEU A 187 -7.82 19.57 -1.65
C LEU A 187 -8.10 21.08 -1.78
N PRO A 188 -8.10 21.69 -2.98
CA PRO A 188 -8.39 23.12 -3.12
C PRO A 188 -9.82 23.52 -2.68
N MET A 189 -10.79 22.61 -2.75
CA MET A 189 -12.18 22.88 -2.30
C MET A 189 -12.31 22.96 -0.77
N VAL A 190 -11.51 22.20 -0.02
CA VAL A 190 -11.74 21.97 1.41
C VAL A 190 -10.61 22.44 2.33
N ALA A 191 -9.42 22.74 1.80
CA ALA A 191 -8.23 23.06 2.61
C ALA A 191 -8.43 24.24 3.57
N ALA A 192 -9.30 25.21 3.21
CA ALA A 192 -9.58 26.39 4.02
C ALA A 192 -10.84 26.26 4.91
N LEU A 193 -11.56 25.13 4.85
CA LEU A 193 -12.77 24.94 5.65
C LEU A 193 -12.41 24.71 7.13
N PRO A 194 -13.09 25.39 8.07
CA PRO A 194 -12.84 25.22 9.50
C PRO A 194 -13.39 23.87 9.98
N MET A 195 -12.51 23.02 10.50
CA MET A 195 -12.89 21.76 11.15
C MET A 195 -12.98 21.93 12.66
N SER A 196 -14.06 21.42 13.24
CA SER A 196 -14.35 21.46 14.68
C SER A 196 -13.67 20.32 15.45
N GLY A 197 -13.29 19.24 14.77
CA GLY A 197 -12.80 17.99 15.36
C GLY A 197 -13.93 17.02 15.78
N ASP A 198 -15.20 17.42 15.59
CA ASP A 198 -16.38 16.56 15.73
C ASP A 198 -16.80 16.01 14.36
N ALA A 199 -16.77 14.68 14.21
CA ALA A 199 -16.99 14.03 12.92
C ALA A 199 -18.36 14.33 12.30
N ALA A 200 -19.42 14.44 13.11
CA ALA A 200 -20.76 14.73 12.59
C ALA A 200 -20.89 16.17 12.08
N THR A 201 -20.37 17.13 12.85
CA THR A 201 -20.35 18.54 12.48
C THR A 201 -19.47 18.77 11.25
N ASP A 202 -18.28 18.16 11.21
CA ASP A 202 -17.33 18.31 10.11
C ASP A 202 -17.84 17.63 8.84
N TYR A 203 -18.50 16.47 8.95
CA TYR A 203 -19.17 15.83 7.82
C TYR A 203 -20.22 16.76 7.21
N LYS A 204 -21.07 17.37 8.05
CA LYS A 204 -22.08 18.33 7.57
C LYS A 204 -21.43 19.54 6.89
N THR A 205 -20.36 20.09 7.48
CA THR A 205 -19.61 21.21 6.89
C THR A 205 -19.07 20.86 5.51
N LEU A 206 -18.49 19.68 5.34
CA LEU A 206 -17.97 19.21 4.05
C LEU A 206 -19.10 18.99 3.04
N MET A 207 -20.18 18.33 3.45
CA MET A 207 -21.31 18.01 2.56
C MET A 207 -22.13 19.24 2.14
N ASP A 208 -22.15 20.31 2.94
CA ASP A 208 -22.80 21.58 2.59
C ASP A 208 -21.90 22.51 1.75
N SER A 209 -20.62 22.15 1.56
CA SER A 209 -19.65 22.94 0.78
C SER A 209 -19.64 22.57 -0.71
N GLU A 210 -18.79 23.23 -1.49
CA GLU A 210 -18.54 22.88 -2.91
C GLU A 210 -18.18 21.40 -3.09
N PHE A 211 -17.41 20.83 -2.16
CA PHE A 211 -17.05 19.40 -2.19
C PHE A 211 -18.29 18.49 -2.20
N GLY A 212 -19.26 18.75 -1.31
CA GLY A 212 -20.47 17.93 -1.23
C GLY A 212 -21.36 18.04 -2.47
N LEU A 213 -21.40 19.23 -3.08
CA LEU A 213 -22.11 19.46 -4.35
C LEU A 213 -21.45 18.72 -5.52
N GLU A 214 -20.11 18.69 -5.59
CA GLU A 214 -19.35 18.04 -6.67
C GLU A 214 -19.10 16.54 -6.45
N LEU A 215 -19.38 16.01 -5.27
CA LEU A 215 -19.12 14.61 -4.92
C LEU A 215 -19.69 13.59 -5.92
N PRO A 216 -20.97 13.69 -6.38
CA PRO A 216 -21.49 12.77 -7.39
C PRO A 216 -20.71 12.82 -8.71
N ASN A 217 -20.24 14.01 -9.12
CA ASN A 217 -19.45 14.17 -10.34
C ASN A 217 -18.05 13.57 -10.20
N MET A 218 -17.41 13.74 -9.03
CA MET A 218 -16.12 13.12 -8.69
C MET A 218 -16.21 11.59 -8.74
N VAL A 219 -17.23 11.00 -8.11
CA VAL A 219 -17.44 9.54 -8.14
C VAL A 219 -17.67 9.05 -9.57
N ALA A 220 -18.48 9.76 -10.36
CA ALA A 220 -18.72 9.41 -11.76
C ALA A 220 -17.46 9.52 -12.63
N ARG A 221 -16.58 10.51 -12.38
CA ARG A 221 -15.28 10.62 -13.07
C ARG A 221 -14.35 9.47 -12.69
N ALA A 222 -14.19 9.19 -11.40
CA ALA A 222 -13.32 8.11 -10.93
C ALA A 222 -13.69 6.74 -11.54
N ARG A 223 -14.99 6.44 -11.66
CA ARG A 223 -15.46 5.21 -12.32
C ARG A 223 -15.05 5.14 -13.79
N ARG A 224 -15.19 6.24 -14.54
CA ARG A 224 -14.76 6.32 -15.95
C ARG A 224 -13.25 6.21 -16.09
N ASP A 225 -12.50 6.81 -15.18
CA ASP A 225 -11.04 6.75 -15.19
C ASP A 225 -10.56 5.31 -14.93
N ILE A 226 -11.23 4.55 -14.07
CA ILE A 226 -10.95 3.13 -13.85
C ILE A 226 -11.35 2.29 -15.07
N ASP A 227 -12.49 2.55 -15.71
CA ASP A 227 -12.85 1.89 -16.97
C ASP A 227 -11.77 2.10 -18.04
N THR A 228 -11.29 3.34 -18.15
CA THR A 228 -10.22 3.72 -19.09
C THR A 228 -8.90 3.02 -18.75
N ALA A 229 -8.52 2.99 -17.47
CA ALA A 229 -7.30 2.35 -17.01
C ALA A 229 -7.32 0.83 -17.23
N MET A 230 -8.45 0.17 -16.95
CA MET A 230 -8.59 -1.28 -17.15
C MET A 230 -8.60 -1.65 -18.64
N ALA A 231 -9.28 -0.87 -19.48
CA ALA A 231 -9.23 -1.07 -20.93
C ALA A 231 -7.80 -0.88 -21.47
N ARG A 232 -7.08 0.14 -20.99
CA ARG A 232 -5.68 0.38 -21.34
C ARG A 232 -4.76 -0.76 -20.87
N LYS A 233 -4.99 -1.28 -19.66
CA LYS A 233 -4.30 -2.48 -19.15
C LYS A 233 -4.49 -3.66 -20.10
N ASP A 234 -5.73 -3.95 -20.48
CA ASP A 234 -6.04 -5.07 -21.37
C ASP A 234 -5.40 -4.92 -22.75
N GLU A 235 -5.43 -3.70 -23.32
CA GLU A 235 -4.75 -3.36 -24.57
C GLU A 235 -3.24 -3.63 -24.50
N LEU A 236 -2.56 -3.07 -23.49
CA LEU A 236 -1.10 -3.20 -23.32
C LEU A 236 -0.65 -4.63 -23.06
N LEU A 237 -1.51 -5.42 -22.42
CA LEU A 237 -1.22 -6.82 -22.10
C LEU A 237 -1.69 -7.80 -23.17
N GLY A 238 -2.37 -7.32 -24.21
CA GLY A 238 -2.91 -8.18 -25.28
C GLY A 238 -3.97 -9.15 -24.77
N CYS A 239 -4.76 -8.76 -23.75
CA CYS A 239 -5.77 -9.63 -23.18
C CYS A 239 -6.87 -9.92 -24.21
N GLY A 240 -7.28 -11.20 -24.30
CA GLY A 240 -8.22 -11.66 -25.32
C GLY A 240 -7.63 -11.82 -26.73
N THR A 241 -6.31 -11.66 -26.90
CA THR A 241 -5.60 -11.97 -28.16
C THR A 241 -4.98 -13.37 -28.13
N ASP A 242 -4.34 -13.79 -29.23
CA ASP A 242 -3.63 -15.08 -29.32
C ASP A 242 -2.35 -15.15 -28.47
N THR A 243 -1.83 -13.99 -28.03
CA THR A 243 -0.58 -13.88 -27.27
C THR A 243 -0.78 -12.98 -26.04
N PRO A 244 -1.62 -13.37 -25.06
CA PRO A 244 -1.84 -12.59 -23.84
C PRO A 244 -0.60 -12.64 -22.95
N LYS A 245 -0.30 -11.55 -22.25
CA LYS A 245 0.71 -11.52 -21.20
C LYS A 245 0.16 -12.09 -19.87
N PRO A 246 1.02 -12.58 -18.96
CA PRO A 246 0.59 -13.18 -17.68
C PRO A 246 -0.35 -12.30 -16.84
N GLY A 247 -0.20 -10.97 -16.90
CA GLY A 247 -1.05 -10.05 -16.15
C GLY A 247 -2.53 -10.01 -16.57
N CYS A 248 -2.90 -10.67 -17.67
CA CYS A 248 -4.30 -10.76 -18.10
C CYS A 248 -5.16 -11.59 -17.14
N ASP A 249 -4.58 -12.62 -16.52
CA ASP A 249 -5.29 -13.52 -15.61
C ASP A 249 -5.29 -13.02 -14.14
N VAL A 250 -4.63 -11.88 -13.88
CA VAL A 250 -4.57 -11.28 -12.54
C VAL A 250 -5.82 -10.45 -12.28
N VAL A 251 -6.55 -10.80 -11.23
CA VAL A 251 -7.70 -10.01 -10.78
C VAL A 251 -7.20 -8.76 -10.06
N VAL A 252 -7.57 -7.58 -10.56
CA VAL A 252 -7.19 -6.29 -9.96
C VAL A 252 -8.39 -5.66 -9.24
N ARG A 253 -8.16 -5.23 -8.00
CA ARG A 253 -9.05 -4.42 -7.17
C ARG A 253 -8.29 -3.23 -6.59
N PHE A 254 -9.01 -2.26 -6.06
CA PHE A 254 -8.45 -0.99 -5.60
C PHE A 254 -8.85 -0.68 -4.16
N LEU A 255 -7.97 0.04 -3.47
CA LEU A 255 -8.24 0.68 -2.18
C LEU A 255 -8.17 2.20 -2.37
N ASN A 256 -9.20 2.91 -1.90
CA ASN A 256 -9.14 4.38 -1.82
C ASN A 256 -8.12 4.80 -0.76
N GLN A 257 -7.25 5.75 -1.12
CA GLN A 257 -6.06 6.09 -0.35
C GLN A 257 -6.04 7.56 0.10
N PRO A 258 -6.63 7.95 1.24
CA PRO A 258 -6.41 9.28 1.81
C PRO A 258 -5.03 9.48 2.45
N VAL A 259 -4.48 10.68 2.30
CA VAL A 259 -3.11 11.05 2.70
C VAL A 259 -3.11 11.72 4.08
N ARG A 260 -2.66 11.01 5.12
CA ARG A 260 -2.83 11.42 6.53
C ARG A 260 -2.00 12.63 6.99
N THR A 261 -1.15 13.15 6.12
CA THR A 261 -0.32 14.35 6.35
C THR A 261 -0.94 15.64 5.79
N LEU A 262 -2.09 15.54 5.11
CA LEU A 262 -2.86 16.70 4.65
C LEU A 262 -3.71 17.31 5.77
N PRO A 263 -4.28 18.53 5.57
CA PRO A 263 -5.26 19.08 6.51
C PRO A 263 -6.40 18.11 6.77
N SER A 264 -6.89 18.05 8.02
CA SER A 264 -7.95 17.10 8.42
C SER A 264 -9.21 17.21 7.54
N SER A 265 -9.55 18.42 7.06
CA SER A 265 -10.67 18.61 6.12
C SER A 265 -10.49 17.84 4.81
N ALA A 266 -9.27 17.82 4.25
CA ALA A 266 -8.96 17.09 3.02
C ALA A 266 -8.93 15.58 3.26
N VAL A 267 -8.39 15.14 4.40
CA VAL A 267 -8.39 13.72 4.78
C VAL A 267 -9.81 13.20 4.91
N PHE A 268 -10.67 13.91 5.64
CA PHE A 268 -12.04 13.48 5.86
C PHE A 268 -12.90 13.55 4.60
N ALA A 269 -12.77 14.62 3.80
CA ALA A 269 -13.43 14.72 2.50
C ALA A 269 -13.04 13.56 1.58
N HIS A 270 -11.77 13.17 1.56
CA HIS A 270 -11.33 12.05 0.73
C HIS A 270 -11.77 10.69 1.26
N MET A 271 -11.93 10.53 2.57
CA MET A 271 -12.60 9.35 3.16
C MET A 271 -14.07 9.29 2.74
N ILE A 272 -14.79 10.40 2.77
CA ILE A 272 -16.20 10.50 2.32
C ILE A 272 -16.28 10.09 0.85
N PHE A 273 -15.43 10.68 -0.01
CA PHE A 273 -15.33 10.31 -1.42
C PHE A 273 -15.11 8.81 -1.61
N GLY A 274 -14.15 8.22 -0.90
CA GLY A 274 -13.89 6.78 -0.93
C GLY A 274 -15.10 5.94 -0.51
N TRP A 275 -15.85 6.36 0.50
CA TRP A 275 -17.05 5.65 0.98
C TRP A 275 -18.14 5.56 -0.08
N HIS A 276 -18.35 6.67 -0.79
CA HIS A 276 -19.29 6.73 -1.90
C HIS A 276 -18.79 5.96 -3.12
N LEU A 277 -17.50 6.04 -3.44
CA LEU A 277 -16.91 5.29 -4.54
C LEU A 277 -17.03 3.77 -4.34
N MET A 278 -16.72 3.26 -3.14
CA MET A 278 -16.91 1.85 -2.80
C MET A 278 -18.38 1.39 -2.83
N ALA A 279 -19.34 2.32 -2.70
CA ALA A 279 -20.77 2.01 -2.81
C ALA A 279 -21.22 1.86 -4.27
N GLU A 280 -20.54 2.54 -5.19
CA GLU A 280 -20.93 2.71 -6.59
C GLU A 280 -20.09 1.87 -7.57
N ASP A 281 -18.94 1.34 -7.11
CA ASP A 281 -18.02 0.56 -7.94
C ASP A 281 -17.37 -0.59 -7.13
N GLU A 282 -17.74 -1.82 -7.47
CA GLU A 282 -17.27 -3.04 -6.80
C GLU A 282 -15.76 -3.31 -6.96
N ARG A 283 -15.09 -2.59 -7.87
CA ARG A 283 -13.63 -2.71 -8.00
C ARG A 283 -12.91 -2.04 -6.83
N PHE A 284 -13.55 -1.11 -6.12
CA PHE A 284 -13.02 -0.53 -4.88
C PHE A 284 -13.47 -1.36 -3.69
N VAL A 285 -12.56 -2.18 -3.17
CA VAL A 285 -12.87 -3.17 -2.14
C VAL A 285 -12.62 -2.67 -0.73
N GLY A 286 -12.04 -1.48 -0.57
CA GLY A 286 -11.76 -0.90 0.75
C GLY A 286 -11.10 0.48 0.70
N THR A 287 -10.70 0.96 1.87
CA THR A 287 -9.94 2.22 2.03
C THR A 287 -8.80 2.08 3.04
N THR A 288 -7.78 2.92 2.89
CA THR A 288 -6.56 2.92 3.71
C THR A 288 -6.00 4.32 3.89
N LEU A 289 -5.45 4.63 5.07
CA LEU A 289 -4.66 5.83 5.30
C LEU A 289 -3.18 5.59 4.99
N VAL A 290 -2.53 6.54 4.33
CA VAL A 290 -1.13 6.45 3.88
C VAL A 290 -0.32 7.72 4.19
N ALA A 291 0.93 7.78 3.70
CA ALA A 291 1.99 8.74 4.04
C ALA A 291 2.63 8.43 5.41
N PRO A 292 3.72 9.08 5.86
CA PRO A 292 4.41 8.70 7.11
C PRO A 292 3.47 8.67 8.31
N GLU A 293 3.57 7.64 9.15
CA GLU A 293 2.76 7.53 10.38
C GLU A 293 3.26 8.46 11.49
N ASP A 294 4.55 8.77 11.46
CA ASP A 294 5.29 9.58 12.41
C ASP A 294 5.30 11.08 12.09
N ASP A 295 4.74 11.48 10.94
CA ASP A 295 4.57 12.89 10.60
C ASP A 295 3.79 13.65 11.68
N PHE A 296 4.19 14.89 11.94
CA PHE A 296 3.59 15.72 12.98
C PHE A 296 2.06 15.85 12.84
N THR A 297 1.57 16.03 11.60
CA THR A 297 0.14 16.14 11.30
C THR A 297 -0.55 14.79 11.50
N ALA A 298 0.07 13.71 11.03
CA ALA A 298 -0.44 12.34 11.18
C ALA A 298 -0.64 11.97 12.66
N LEU A 299 0.38 12.18 13.49
CA LEU A 299 0.33 11.93 14.93
C LEU A 299 -0.72 12.80 15.63
N LYS A 300 -0.76 14.11 15.28
CA LYS A 300 -1.68 15.06 15.90
C LYS A 300 -3.15 14.68 15.68
N TYR A 301 -3.51 14.24 14.47
CA TYR A 301 -4.89 13.99 14.08
C TYR A 301 -5.26 12.49 14.02
N TYR A 302 -4.37 11.58 14.39
CA TYR A 302 -4.64 10.13 14.31
C TYR A 302 -5.97 9.71 14.95
N GLY A 303 -6.21 10.14 16.19
CA GLY A 303 -7.45 9.83 16.89
C GLY A 303 -8.69 10.46 16.24
N GLU A 304 -8.53 11.62 15.59
CA GLU A 304 -9.60 12.26 14.82
C GLU A 304 -9.93 11.47 13.55
N HIS A 305 -8.91 11.04 12.80
CA HIS A 305 -9.08 10.18 11.63
C HIS A 305 -9.82 8.88 11.97
N MET A 306 -9.54 8.26 13.14
CA MET A 306 -10.26 7.05 13.55
C MET A 306 -11.73 7.32 13.83
N ARG A 307 -12.06 8.44 14.49
CA ARG A 307 -13.46 8.84 14.75
C ARG A 307 -14.19 9.23 13.46
N GLN A 308 -13.50 9.82 12.49
CA GLN A 308 -14.06 10.11 11.17
C GLN A 308 -14.43 8.82 10.43
N ILE A 309 -13.55 7.80 10.44
CA ILE A 309 -13.84 6.48 9.87
C ILE A 309 -15.00 5.81 10.60
N ASP A 310 -15.00 5.80 11.93
CA ASP A 310 -16.10 5.25 12.74
C ASP A 310 -17.44 5.91 12.39
N TYR A 311 -17.44 7.24 12.24
CA TYR A 311 -18.63 7.98 11.84
C TYR A 311 -19.15 7.51 10.49
N LEU A 312 -18.31 7.42 9.45
CA LEU A 312 -18.74 6.95 8.12
C LEU A 312 -19.21 5.49 8.15
N TYR A 313 -18.52 4.64 8.91
CA TYR A 313 -18.89 3.22 9.07
C TYR A 313 -20.29 3.05 9.65
N ASN A 314 -20.63 3.86 10.67
CA ASN A 314 -21.92 3.79 11.34
C ASN A 314 -23.04 4.54 10.58
N THR A 315 -22.71 5.56 9.78
CA THR A 315 -23.72 6.42 9.12
C THR A 315 -23.94 6.11 7.64
N LEU A 316 -22.89 5.80 6.90
CA LEU A 316 -22.93 5.43 5.47
C LEU A 316 -22.84 3.91 5.25
N GLY A 317 -22.62 3.15 6.32
CA GLY A 317 -22.68 1.70 6.37
C GLY A 317 -21.30 1.02 6.31
N PRO A 318 -21.23 -0.25 6.72
CA PRO A 318 -19.97 -1.00 6.78
C PRO A 318 -19.24 -1.08 5.43
N ARG A 319 -17.92 -0.86 5.47
CA ARG A 319 -16.97 -1.04 4.35
C ARG A 319 -15.71 -1.73 4.86
N ASN A 320 -14.87 -2.26 3.97
CA ASN A 320 -13.57 -2.76 4.39
C ASN A 320 -12.60 -1.59 4.60
N VAL A 321 -11.86 -1.66 5.71
CA VAL A 321 -10.87 -0.65 6.09
C VAL A 321 -9.58 -1.38 6.42
N SER A 322 -8.47 -1.04 5.76
CA SER A 322 -7.16 -1.67 5.95
C SER A 322 -6.12 -0.59 6.24
N LEU A 323 -5.90 -0.24 7.49
CA LEU A 323 -5.05 0.89 7.87
C LEU A 323 -3.58 0.51 8.02
N HIS A 324 -2.68 1.41 7.62
CA HIS A 324 -1.31 1.42 8.12
C HIS A 324 -1.35 1.86 9.59
N ALA A 325 -0.97 0.95 10.49
CA ALA A 325 -0.93 1.24 11.91
C ALA A 325 0.21 0.46 12.57
N GLY A 326 0.99 1.17 13.40
CA GLY A 326 2.14 0.59 14.08
C GLY A 326 3.41 0.52 13.23
N GLU A 327 3.50 1.31 12.15
CA GLU A 327 4.76 1.56 11.44
C GLU A 327 5.64 2.57 12.22
N LEU A 328 5.70 2.40 13.54
CA LEU A 328 6.36 3.28 14.49
C LEU A 328 7.31 2.46 15.36
N TRP A 329 8.48 3.02 15.68
CA TRP A 329 9.46 2.35 16.56
C TRP A 329 10.11 3.30 17.55
N LEU A 330 10.75 2.71 18.57
CA LEU A 330 11.50 3.46 19.59
C LEU A 330 12.64 4.25 18.95
N GLY A 331 12.63 5.57 19.14
CA GLY A 331 13.63 6.49 18.58
C GLY A 331 13.14 7.28 17.38
N LEU A 332 12.06 6.85 16.71
CA LEU A 332 11.39 7.66 15.68
C LEU A 332 10.39 8.63 16.31
N VAL A 333 9.55 8.12 17.21
CA VAL A 333 8.47 8.88 17.86
C VAL A 333 8.61 8.88 19.38
N HIS A 334 7.91 9.81 20.04
CA HIS A 334 7.78 9.78 21.49
C HIS A 334 7.10 8.47 21.94
N PRO A 335 7.57 7.79 23.01
CA PRO A 335 7.03 6.48 23.44
C PRO A 335 5.53 6.40 23.73
N LYS A 336 4.83 7.55 23.79
CA LYS A 336 3.38 7.60 23.96
C LYS A 336 2.63 7.17 22.70
N GLU A 337 3.18 7.45 21.51
CA GLU A 337 2.56 7.13 20.22
C GLU A 337 2.56 5.62 19.94
N LEU A 338 3.52 4.88 20.51
CA LEU A 338 3.65 3.43 20.37
C LEU A 338 2.55 2.62 21.10
N ARG A 339 1.64 3.28 21.83
CA ARG A 339 0.75 2.60 22.79
C ARG A 339 -0.65 2.32 22.26
N PHE A 340 -1.09 2.99 21.19
CA PHE A 340 -2.51 3.00 20.83
C PHE A 340 -2.82 2.84 19.34
N HIS A 341 -1.93 3.17 18.41
CA HIS A 341 -2.25 3.22 16.98
C HIS A 341 -2.90 1.92 16.45
N ILE A 342 -2.27 0.76 16.67
CA ILE A 342 -2.84 -0.54 16.24
C ILE A 342 -4.20 -0.81 16.92
N ASN A 343 -4.30 -0.53 18.22
CA ASN A 343 -5.54 -0.76 18.96
C ASN A 343 -6.68 0.11 18.42
N ASP A 344 -6.42 1.40 18.20
CA ASP A 344 -7.43 2.36 17.78
C ASP A 344 -7.83 2.13 16.32
N ALA A 345 -6.88 1.75 15.45
CA ALA A 345 -7.18 1.31 14.09
C ALA A 345 -8.20 0.17 14.07
N VAL A 346 -8.03 -0.85 14.92
CA VAL A 346 -8.94 -2.01 14.97
C VAL A 346 -10.24 -1.68 15.70
N LYS A 347 -10.18 -0.98 16.84
CA LYS A 347 -11.32 -0.80 17.75
C LYS A 347 -12.21 0.38 17.40
N ILE A 348 -11.65 1.42 16.78
CA ILE A 348 -12.35 2.65 16.42
C ILE A 348 -12.40 2.77 14.90
N GLY A 349 -11.27 2.59 14.21
CA GLY A 349 -11.18 2.69 12.75
C GLY A 349 -11.74 1.48 11.99
N HIS A 350 -12.29 0.47 12.67
CA HIS A 350 -12.85 -0.75 12.08
C HIS A 350 -11.90 -1.53 11.16
N ALA A 351 -10.58 -1.36 11.36
CA ALA A 351 -9.59 -1.99 10.50
C ALA A 351 -9.65 -3.52 10.59
N LYS A 352 -9.66 -4.17 9.43
CA LYS A 352 -9.63 -5.62 9.26
C LYS A 352 -8.87 -5.98 7.98
N ARG A 353 -8.35 -7.20 7.93
CA ARG A 353 -7.81 -7.82 6.71
C ARG A 353 -8.45 -9.17 6.53
#